data_AF-A0A929I2Y8-F1
#
_entry.id   AF-A0A929I2Y8-F1
#
_cell.length_a   1.000
_cell.length_b   1.000
_cell.length_c   1.000
_cell.angle_alpha   90.00
_cell.angle_beta   90.00
_cell.angle_gamma   90.00
#
_symmetry.space_group_name_H-M   'P 1'
#
loop_
_entity.id
_entity.type
_entity.pdbx_description
1 polymer ?
#
loop_
_entity_poly.entity_id
_entity_poly.type
_entity_poly.pdbx_seq_one_letter_code
_entity_poly.pdbx_strand_id
1 'polypeptide(L)' 'MKRETRRTFKDLAYFSSLGISVALAIFIGLWIGVVLDRKFDTSPWFTLIFLGFGIAAGFRNIGRVIKRARKL' A
#
# COMPACT_ATOMS: atom_id res chain seq x y z
N MET A 1 -5.22 -31.78 -12.62
CA MET A 1 -4.54 -31.18 -11.44
C MET A 1 -3.58 -30.02 -11.76
N LYS A 2 -2.69 -30.04 -12.77
CA LYS A 2 -1.69 -28.96 -13.02
C LYS A 2 -2.24 -27.52 -13.22
N ARG A 3 -3.51 -27.32 -13.61
CA ARG A 3 -4.09 -25.99 -13.84
C ARG A 3 -4.53 -25.26 -12.56
N GLU A 4 -4.89 -26.00 -11.53
CA GLU A 4 -5.43 -25.47 -10.27
C GLU A 4 -4.32 -24.87 -9.41
N THR A 5 -3.21 -25.61 -9.23
CA THR A 5 -2.01 -25.13 -8.52
C THR A 5 -1.45 -23.84 -9.14
N ARG A 6 -1.48 -23.70 -10.47
CA ARG A 6 -1.04 -22.48 -11.17
C ARG A 6 -1.94 -21.27 -10.91
N ARG A 7 -3.25 -21.47 -10.70
CA ARG A 7 -4.18 -20.39 -10.34
C ARG A 7 -3.96 -19.95 -8.91
N THR A 8 -3.92 -20.90 -7.97
CA THR A 8 -3.66 -20.60 -6.54
C THR A 8 -2.32 -19.87 -6.36
N PHE A 9 -1.27 -20.30 -7.07
CA PHE A 9 0.03 -19.62 -7.00
C PHE A 9 0.00 -18.20 -7.59
N LYS A 10 -0.77 -17.97 -8.66
CA LYS A 10 -0.97 -16.63 -9.23
C LYS A 10 -1.77 -15.73 -8.29
N ASP A 11 -2.81 -16.27 -7.66
CA ASP A 11 -3.63 -15.52 -6.72
C ASP A 11 -2.81 -15.16 -5.47
N LEU A 12 -2.01 -16.09 -4.93
CA LEU A 12 -1.09 -15.81 -3.83
C LEU A 12 -0.05 -14.74 -4.18
N ALA A 13 0.57 -14.84 -5.37
CA ALA A 13 1.53 -13.86 -5.85
C ALA A 13 0.89 -12.48 -6.01
N TYR A 14 -0.37 -12.43 -6.45
CA TYR A 14 -1.14 -11.20 -6.59
C TYR A 14 -1.46 -10.56 -5.23
N PHE A 15 -1.93 -11.33 -4.26
CA PHE A 15 -2.15 -10.83 -2.90
C PHE A 15 -0.85 -10.36 -2.23
N SER A 16 0.26 -11.07 -2.44
CA SER A 16 1.57 -10.67 -1.93
C SER A 16 2.02 -9.34 -2.54
N SER A 17 1.88 -9.17 -3.86
CA SER A 17 2.22 -7.93 -4.56
C SER A 17 1.37 -6.74 -4.09
N LEU A 18 0.09 -6.97 -3.79
CA LEU A 18 -0.80 -5.98 -3.19
C LEU A 18 -0.32 -5.54 -1.80
N GLY A 19 0.02 -6.49 -0.93
CA GLY A 19 0.56 -6.22 0.40
C GLY A 19 1.86 -5.41 0.34
N ILE A 20 2.79 -5.80 -0.53
CA ILE A 20 4.06 -5.10 -0.76
C ILE A 20 3.82 -3.67 -1.25
N SER A 21 2.89 -3.47 -2.18
CA SER A 21 2.56 -2.14 -2.69
C SER A 21 2.03 -1.19 -1.60
N VAL A 22 1.22 -1.71 -0.68
CA VAL A 22 0.72 -0.92 0.46
C VAL A 22 1.81 -0.65 1.48
N ALA A 23 2.62 -1.65 1.81
CA ALA A 23 3.77 -1.47 2.71
C ALA A 23 4.72 -0.40 2.17
N LEU A 24 5.03 -0.41 0.87
CA LEU A 24 5.85 0.62 0.21
C LEU A 24 5.21 2.01 0.29
N ALA A 25 3.91 2.14 0.01
CA ALA A 25 3.21 3.41 0.09
C ALA A 25 3.24 4.02 1.51
N ILE A 26 3.05 3.19 2.53
CA ILE A 26 3.15 3.59 3.94
C ILE A 26 4.58 4.01 4.28
N PHE A 27 5.58 3.21 3.88
CA PHE A 27 6.99 3.52 4.13
C PHE A 27 7.41 4.87 3.54
N ILE A 28 7.02 5.13 2.29
CA ILE A 28 7.33 6.40 1.61
C ILE A 28 6.65 7.56 2.32
N GLY A 29 5.36 7.43 2.66
CA GLY A 29 4.62 8.47 3.40
C GLY A 29 5.24 8.77 4.76
N LEU A 30 5.61 7.73 5.50
CA LEU A 30 6.22 7.84 6.82
C LEU A 30 7.62 8.48 6.73
N TRP A 31 8.43 8.08 5.76
CA TRP A 31 9.76 8.66 5.53
C TRP A 31 9.67 10.16 5.22
N ILE A 32 8.78 10.55 4.32
CA ILE A 32 8.54 11.97 3.99
C ILE A 32 8.02 12.72 5.22
N GLY A 33 7.03 12.15 5.92
CA GLY A 33 6.43 12.74 7.12
C GLY A 33 7.45 13.03 8.21
N VAL A 34 8.34 12.07 8.50
CA VAL A 34 9.41 12.21 9.51
C VAL A 34 10.44 13.25 9.09
N VAL A 35 10.86 13.27 7.83
CA VAL A 35 11.81 14.28 7.34
C VAL A 35 11.21 15.68 7.44
N LEU A 36 9.92 15.83 7.13
CA LEU A 36 9.22 17.11 7.21
C LEU A 36 9.01 17.54 8.66
N ASP A 37 8.56 16.65 9.54
CA ASP A 37 8.41 16.92 10.97
C ASP A 37 9.72 17.41 11.60
N ARG A 38 10.85 16.78 11.25
CA ARG A 38 12.18 17.19 11.74
C ARG A 38 12.61 18.54 11.20
N LYS A 39 12.15 18.92 10.01
CA LYS A 39 12.48 20.21 9.39
C LYS A 39 11.63 21.36 9.94
N PHE A 40 10.40 21.07 10.36
CA PHE A 40 9.45 22.07 10.86
C PHE A 40 9.26 22.05 12.37
N ASP A 41 9.98 21.20 13.11
CA ASP A 41 9.87 21.02 14.58
C ASP A 41 8.43 20.77 15.08
N THR A 42 7.55 20.30 14.18
CA THR A 42 6.10 20.12 14.42
C THR A 42 5.76 18.67 14.76
N SER A 43 6.76 17.90 15.22
CA SER A 43 6.58 16.47 15.44
C SER A 43 5.51 16.21 16.52
N PRO A 44 4.49 15.35 16.26
CA PRO A 44 4.40 14.37 15.18
C PRO A 44 3.33 14.69 14.09
N TRP A 45 2.95 15.96 13.87
CA TRP A 45 1.75 16.30 13.10
C TRP A 45 1.85 15.98 11.61
N PHE A 46 2.95 16.31 10.93
CA PHE A 46 3.10 15.99 9.51
C PHE A 46 3.25 14.49 9.29
N THR A 47 3.92 13.80 10.21
CA THR A 47 4.01 12.34 10.15
C THR A 47 2.63 11.69 10.22
N LEU A 48 1.74 12.17 11.10
CA LEU A 48 0.37 11.64 11.22
C LEU A 48 -0.44 11.85 9.94
N ILE A 49 -0.36 13.04 9.34
CA ILE A 49 -1.08 13.38 8.11
C ILE A 49 -0.57 12.54 6.94
N PHE A 50 0.74 12.49 6.73
CA PHE A 50 1.34 11.70 5.64
C PHE A 50 1.14 10.20 5.82
N LEU A 51 1.14 9.71 7.07
CA LEU A 51 0.79 8.33 7.38
C LEU A 51 -0.66 8.03 7.00
N GLY A 52 -1.60 8.90 7.38
CA GLY A 52 -3.01 8.78 6.99
C GLY A 52 -3.20 8.79 5.47
N PHE A 53 -2.49 9.67 4.76
CA PHE A 53 -2.47 9.70 3.30
C PHE A 53 -1.87 8.43 2.70
N GLY A 54 -0.77 7.92 3.24
CA GLY A 54 -0.13 6.68 2.78
C GLY A 54 -1.05 5.46 2.94
N ILE A 55 -1.73 5.35 4.08
CA ILE A 55 -2.74 4.32 4.34
C ILE A 55 -3.90 4.47 3.36
N ALA A 56 -4.49 5.66 3.25
CA ALA A 56 -5.61 5.92 2.33
C ALA A 56 -5.24 5.63 0.87
N ALA A 57 -4.04 6.01 0.43
CA ALA A 57 -3.54 5.73 -0.92
C ALA A 57 -3.33 4.22 -1.16
N GLY A 58 -2.78 3.50 -0.18
CA GLY A 58 -2.61 2.05 -0.23
C GLY A 58 -3.94 1.31 -0.37
N PHE A 59 -4.92 1.64 0.48
CA PHE A 59 -6.28 1.07 0.39
C PHE A 59 -6.98 1.43 -0.92
N ARG A 60 -6.82 2.67 -1.40
CA ARG A 60 -7.40 3.10 -2.68
C ARG A 60 -6.73 2.41 -3.88
N ASN A 61 -5.48 1.99 -3.77
CA ASN A 61 -4.78 1.17 -4.77
C ASN A 61 -5.34 -0.26 -4.77
N ILE A 62 -5.39 -0.92 -3.60
CA ILE A 62 -6.00 -2.25 -3.45
C ILE A 62 -7.43 -2.26 -4.01
N GLY A 63 -8.26 -1.29 -3.63
CA GLY A 63 -9.66 -1.22 -4.09
C GLY A 63 -9.79 -1.05 -5.60
N ARG A 64 -8.88 -0.31 -6.25
CA ARG A 64 -8.82 -0.19 -7.72
C ARG A 64 -8.43 -1.50 -8.38
N VAL A 65 -7.45 -2.18 -7.80
CA VAL A 65 -6.89 -3.44 -8.30
C VAL A 65 -7.93 -4.57 -8.18
N ILE A 66 -8.62 -4.68 -7.04
CA ILE A 66 -9.75 -5.61 -6.84
C ILE A 66 -10.91 -5.28 -7.78
N LYS A 67 -11.29 -4.01 -7.95
CA LYS A 67 -12.35 -3.62 -8.91
C LYS A 67 -12.01 -4.01 -10.34
N ARG A 68 -10.74 -3.90 -10.75
CA ARG A 68 -10.28 -4.35 -12.07
C ARG A 68 -10.30 -5.88 -12.17
N ALA A 69 -9.85 -6.59 -11.14
CA ALA A 69 -9.88 -8.05 -11.11
C ALA A 69 -11.31 -8.62 -11.20
N ARG A 70 -12.30 -7.93 -10.61
CA ARG A 70 -13.71 -8.33 -10.65
C ARG A 70 -14.42 -8.00 -11.96
N LYS A 71 -13.83 -7.16 -12.82
CA LYS A 71 -14.43 -6.72 -14.11
C LYS A 71 -13.88 -7.52 -15.31
N LEU A 72 -13.02 -8.51 -15.08
CA LEU A 72 -12.58 -9.53 -16.02
C LEU A 72 -13.31 -10.84 -15.71
#